data_AF-A0A920SU13-F1
#
_entry.id   AF-A0A920SU13-F1
#
_cell.length_a   1.000
_cell.length_b   1.000
_cell.length_c   1.000
_cell.angle_alpha   90.00
_cell.angle_beta   90.00
_cell.angle_gamma   90.00
#
_symmetry.space_group_name_H-M   'P 1'
#
loop_
_entity.id
_entity.type
_entity.pdbx_description
1 polymer ?
#
loop_
_entity_poly.entity_id
_entity_poly.type
_entity_poly.pdbx_seq_one_letter_code
_entity_poly.pdbx_strand_id
1 'polypeptide(L)'
;MSANAAGAKLILEFMDEYQMHNLEVLAEVIQNRAEKAMRDAVSTLPDGVYEGEIWGDGVEEPEKYPIRLAIEGDELTVDFEGAPPQKDRGVLTAR
;
A
#
# COMPACT_ATOMS: atom_id res chain seq x y z
N MET A 1 3.22 19.29 16.43
CA MET A 1 4.54 18.85 16.93
C MET A 1 4.47 17.88 18.12
N SER A 2 3.29 17.51 18.65
CA SER A 2 3.21 16.62 19.82
C SER A 2 3.29 15.12 19.48
N ALA A 3 2.67 14.67 18.38
CA ALA A 3 2.64 13.24 18.02
C ALA A 3 4.03 12.67 17.69
N ASN A 4 4.82 13.38 16.88
CA ASN A 4 6.17 12.91 16.51
C ASN A 4 7.11 12.88 17.72
N ALA A 5 7.01 13.86 18.63
CA ALA A 5 7.82 13.90 19.84
C ALA A 5 7.45 12.78 20.81
N ALA A 6 6.15 12.50 20.98
CA ALA A 6 5.67 11.38 21.79
C ALA A 6 6.11 10.03 21.19
N GLY A 7 5.98 9.86 19.87
CA GLY A 7 6.42 8.66 19.16
C GLY A 7 7.93 8.42 19.27
N ALA A 8 8.74 9.46 19.08
CA ALA A 8 10.19 9.36 19.23
C ALA A 8 10.60 8.93 20.65
N LYS A 9 9.93 9.47 21.68
CA LYS A 9 10.18 9.08 23.07
C LYS A 9 9.89 7.59 23.30
N LEU A 10 8.75 7.10 22.85
CA LEU A 10 8.36 5.69 23.01
C LEU A 10 9.34 4.74 22.28
N ILE A 11 9.81 5.13 21.09
CA ILE A 11 10.80 4.35 20.34
C ILE A 11 12.12 4.28 21.11
N LEU A 12 12.60 5.40 21.67
CA LEU A 12 13.84 5.40 22.45
C LEU A 12 13.74 4.56 23.73
N GLU A 13 12.63 4.66 24.47
CA GLU A 13 12.38 3.84 25.67
C GLU A 13 12.37 2.35 25.33
N PHE A 14 11.75 1.97 24.21
CA PHE A 14 11.76 0.58 23.72
C PHE A 14 13.17 0.11 23.32
N MET A 15 13.94 0.95 22.61
CA MET A 15 15.32 0.61 22.24
C MET A 15 16.20 0.38 23.48
N ASP A 16 16.04 1.20 24.52
CA ASP A 16 16.76 1.06 25.78
C ASP A 16 16.32 -0.21 26.54
N GLU A 17 15.03 -0.52 26.60
CA GLU A 17 14.51 -1.72 27.28
C GLU A 17 15.06 -3.02 26.66
N TYR A 18 15.09 -3.10 25.32
CA TYR A 18 15.51 -4.29 24.59
C TYR A 18 17.00 -4.25 24.16
N GLN A 19 17.76 -3.25 24.63
CA GLN A 19 19.19 -3.06 24.31
C GLN A 19 19.45 -3.07 22.79
N MET A 20 18.55 -2.45 22.02
CA MET A 20 18.64 -2.38 20.57
C MET A 20 19.52 -1.21 20.14
N HIS A 21 20.53 -1.50 19.32
CA HIS A 21 21.43 -0.48 18.79
C HIS A 21 20.90 0.22 17.52
N ASN A 22 19.91 -0.38 16.85
CA ASN A 22 19.25 0.18 15.68
C ASN A 22 17.79 -0.32 15.57
N LEU A 23 17.04 0.23 14.61
CA LEU A 23 15.63 -0.10 14.37
C LEU A 23 15.43 -1.15 13.27
N GLU A 24 16.49 -1.70 12.69
CA GLU A 24 16.38 -2.60 11.52
C GLU A 24 15.55 -3.83 11.85
N VAL A 25 15.84 -4.48 12.99
CA VAL A 25 15.09 -5.66 13.46
C VAL A 25 13.61 -5.32 13.72
N LEU A 26 13.33 -4.15 14.32
CA LEU A 26 11.95 -3.73 14.56
C LEU A 26 11.21 -3.46 13.25
N ALA A 27 11.86 -2.78 12.31
CA ALA A 27 11.31 -2.49 11.00
C ALA A 27 11.04 -3.77 10.21
N GLU A 28 11.95 -4.75 10.26
CA GLU A 28 11.78 -6.06 9.63
C GLU A 28 10.60 -6.82 10.24
N VAL A 29 10.47 -6.85 11.56
CA VAL A 29 9.32 -7.49 12.23
C VAL A 29 8.00 -6.83 11.84
N ILE A 30 7.94 -5.50 11.78
CA ILE A 30 6.72 -4.77 11.39
C ILE A 30 6.37 -5.07 9.93
N GLN A 31 7.35 -4.99 9.02
CA GLN A 31 7.16 -5.26 7.59
C GLN A 31 6.71 -6.70 7.36
N ASN A 32 7.38 -7.68 7.97
CA ASN A 32 7.03 -9.10 7.83
C ASN A 32 5.63 -9.41 8.38
N ARG A 33 5.21 -8.75 9.47
CA ARG A 33 3.84 -8.90 9.99
C ARG A 33 2.80 -8.30 9.05
N ALA A 34 3.09 -7.14 8.46
CA ALA A 34 2.20 -6.49 7.50
C ALA A 34 2.09 -7.31 6.20
N GLU A 35 3.21 -7.79 5.66
CA GLU A 35 3.25 -8.65 4.48
C GLU A 35 2.45 -9.93 4.71
N LYS A 36 2.71 -10.61 5.83
CA LYS A 36 1.98 -11.84 6.19
C LYS A 36 0.47 -11.59 6.29
N ALA A 37 0.05 -10.53 6.97
CA ALA A 37 -1.37 -10.20 7.09
C ALA A 37 -2.03 -9.92 5.73
N MET A 38 -1.31 -9.25 4.81
CA MET A 38 -1.78 -9.01 3.45
C MET A 38 -1.90 -10.31 2.66
N ARG A 39 -0.87 -11.17 2.65
CA ARG A 39 -0.87 -12.48 1.97
C ARG A 39 -1.97 -13.39 2.52
N ASP A 40 -2.12 -13.45 3.84
CA ASP A 40 -3.19 -14.22 4.49
C ASP A 40 -4.56 -13.73 4.01
N ALA A 41 -4.79 -12.41 3.88
CA ALA A 41 -6.04 -11.86 3.36
C ALA A 41 -6.27 -12.19 1.87
N VAL A 42 -5.24 -12.04 1.02
CA VAL A 42 -5.33 -12.36 -0.41
C VAL A 42 -5.64 -13.84 -0.63
N SER A 43 -5.03 -14.74 0.14
CA SER A 43 -5.23 -16.19 0.04
C SER A 43 -6.67 -16.67 0.27
N THR A 44 -7.52 -15.81 0.85
CA THR A 44 -8.96 -16.11 1.03
C THR A 44 -9.80 -15.83 -0.21
N LEU A 45 -9.24 -15.12 -1.19
CA LEU A 45 -9.90 -14.77 -2.43
C LEU A 45 -9.72 -15.91 -3.45
N PRO A 46 -10.72 -16.19 -4.31
CA PRO A 46 -10.53 -17.16 -5.39
C PRO A 46 -9.51 -16.68 -6.41
N ASP A 47 -8.67 -17.60 -6.89
CA ASP A 47 -7.79 -17.35 -8.03
C ASP A 47 -8.61 -16.94 -9.26
N GLY A 48 -8.09 -15.98 -10.00
CA GLY A 48 -8.73 -15.51 -11.22
C GLY A 48 -8.36 -14.09 -11.61
N VAL A 49 -8.94 -13.67 -12.73
CA VAL A 49 -8.81 -12.31 -13.25
C VAL A 49 -10.12 -11.58 -13.06
N TYR A 50 -10.05 -10.42 -12.42
CA TYR A 50 -11.17 -9.53 -12.16
C TYR A 50 -10.92 -8.21 -12.87
N GLU A 51 -11.93 -7.72 -13.58
CA GLU A 51 -11.86 -6.45 -14.29
C GLU A 51 -12.86 -5.48 -13.68
N GLY A 52 -12.42 -4.25 -13.47
CA GLY A 52 -13.21 -3.18 -12.90
C GLY A 52 -12.88 -1.84 -13.56
N GLU A 53 -13.76 -0.87 -13.33
CA GLU A 53 -13.54 0.50 -13.77
C GLU A 53 -13.93 1.48 -12.68
N ILE A 54 -13.15 2.54 -12.55
CA ILE A 54 -13.46 3.68 -11.69
C ILE A 54 -13.56 4.92 -12.57
N TRP A 55 -14.50 5.80 -12.26
CA TRP A 55 -14.64 7.09 -12.91
C TRP A 55 -14.16 8.19 -11.97
N GLY A 56 -13.27 9.05 -12.46
CA GLY A 56 -12.85 10.27 -11.77
C GLY A 56 -13.41 11.49 -12.49
N ASP A 57 -13.71 12.56 -11.76
CA ASP A 57 -14.28 13.79 -12.33
C ASP A 57 -13.34 14.47 -13.36
N GLY A 58 -12.04 14.20 -13.28
CA GLY A 58 -11.02 14.77 -14.16
C GLY A 58 -10.86 16.29 -14.01
N VAL A 59 -9.92 16.88 -14.76
CA VAL A 59 -9.70 18.35 -14.76
C VAL A 59 -10.60 19.05 -15.79
N GLU A 60 -10.84 18.39 -16.92
CA GLU A 60 -11.58 18.94 -18.05
C GLU A 60 -12.86 18.13 -18.29
N GLU A 61 -12.72 16.81 -18.36
CA GLU A 61 -13.79 15.85 -18.56
C GLU A 61 -13.61 14.64 -17.62
N PRO A 62 -14.70 13.94 -17.26
CA PRO A 62 -14.61 12.71 -16.49
C PRO A 62 -13.73 11.67 -17.17
N GLU A 63 -12.87 11.04 -16.40
CA GLU A 63 -11.91 10.07 -16.89
C GLU A 63 -12.20 8.67 -16.35
N LYS A 64 -12.01 7.68 -17.22
CA LYS A 64 -12.16 6.28 -16.90
C LYS A 64 -10.81 5.66 -16.53
N TYR A 65 -10.78 4.94 -15.43
CA TYR A 65 -9.64 4.20 -14.92
C TYR A 65 -9.96 2.70 -14.96
N PRO A 66 -9.64 1.99 -16.05
CA PRO A 66 -9.73 0.54 -16.08
C PRO A 66 -8.71 -0.07 -15.11
N ILE A 67 -9.12 -1.13 -14.42
CA ILE A 67 -8.26 -1.88 -13.50
C ILE A 67 -8.47 -3.37 -13.78
N ARG A 68 -7.37 -4.08 -13.99
CA ARG A 68 -7.35 -5.54 -14.06
C ARG A 68 -6.59 -6.08 -12.86
N LEU A 69 -7.24 -6.92 -12.09
CA LEU A 69 -6.68 -7.61 -10.93
C LEU A 69 -6.47 -9.08 -11.28
N ALA A 70 -5.26 -9.60 -11.10
CA ALA A 70 -4.98 -11.03 -11.18
C ALA A 70 -4.63 -11.54 -9.79
N ILE A 71 -5.32 -12.59 -9.35
CA ILE A 71 -5.09 -13.26 -8.06
C ILE A 71 -4.58 -14.67 -8.33
N GLU A 72 -3.44 -14.99 -7.73
CA GLU A 72 -2.81 -16.31 -7.81
C GLU A 72 -2.29 -16.69 -6.42
N GLY A 73 -3.02 -17.55 -5.71
CA GLY A 73 -2.69 -17.96 -4.36
C GLY A 73 -2.75 -16.79 -3.36
N ASP A 74 -1.60 -16.39 -2.83
CA ASP A 74 -1.48 -15.27 -1.88
C ASP A 74 -0.96 -13.97 -2.53
N GLU A 75 -0.85 -13.96 -3.86
CA GLU A 75 -0.37 -12.83 -4.65
C GLU A 75 -1.51 -12.16 -5.41
N LEU A 76 -1.48 -10.84 -5.45
CA LEU A 76 -2.42 -9.99 -6.19
C LEU A 76 -1.62 -8.99 -7.03
N THR A 77 -1.84 -9.03 -8.34
CA THR A 77 -1.25 -8.08 -9.30
C THR A 77 -2.34 -7.13 -9.78
N VAL A 78 -2.02 -5.83 -9.78
CA VAL A 78 -2.88 -4.77 -10.31
C VAL A 78 -2.27 -4.23 -11.59
N ASP A 79 -3.06 -4.22 -12.65
CA ASP A 79 -2.71 -3.64 -13.95
C ASP A 79 -3.63 -2.46 -14.24
N PHE A 80 -3.00 -1.32 -14.55
CA PHE A 80 -3.62 -0.05 -14.89
C PHE A 80 -3.51 0.28 -16.38
N GLU A 81 -3.21 -0.71 -17.24
CA GLU A 81 -3.19 -0.53 -18.69
C GLU A 81 -4.50 0.12 -19.17
N GLY A 82 -4.35 1.22 -19.93
CA GLY A 82 -5.49 2.03 -20.41
C GLY A 82 -5.94 3.12 -19.45
N ALA A 83 -5.32 3.27 -18.27
CA ALA A 83 -5.53 4.44 -17.41
C ALA A 83 -5.03 5.74 -18.07
N PRO A 84 -5.68 6.89 -17.79
CA PRO A 84 -5.25 8.19 -18.29
C PRO A 84 -3.80 8.51 -17.86
N PRO A 85 -3.03 9.21 -18.70
CA PRO A 85 -1.66 9.60 -18.35
C PRO A 85 -1.65 10.58 -17.16
N GLN A 86 -0.56 10.56 -16.39
CA GLN A 86 -0.34 11.53 -15.33
C GLN A 86 -0.43 12.96 -15.89
N LYS A 87 -1.26 13.80 -15.28
CA LYS A 87 -1.40 15.22 -15.63
C LYS A 87 -0.52 16.11 -14.76
N ASP A 88 -0.11 17.26 -15.30
CA ASP A 88 0.69 18.28 -14.60
C ASP A 88 -0.05 18.97 -13.44
N ARG A 89 -1.33 18.69 -13.27
CA ARG A 89 -2.15 19.14 -12.15
C ARG A 89 -2.50 17.93 -11.29
N GLY A 90 -2.16 17.99 -10.00
CA GLY A 90 -2.35 16.88 -9.07
C GLY A 90 -3.82 16.55 -8.89
N VAL A 91 -4.26 15.44 -9.48
CA VAL A 91 -5.61 14.91 -9.26
C VAL A 91 -5.54 13.46 -8.80
N LEU A 92 -4.91 12.56 -9.55
CA LEU A 92 -4.64 11.16 -9.16
C LEU A 92 -3.40 10.62 -9.91
N THR A 93 -2.64 9.71 -9.30
CA THR A 93 -1.50 9.03 -9.94
C THR A 93 -1.65 7.52 -9.80
N ALA A 94 -1.74 6.81 -10.92
CA ALA A 94 -1.45 5.38 -11.02
C ALA A 94 -0.19 5.21 -11.88
N ARG A 95 0.73 4.33 -11.49
CA ARG A 95 1.92 3.97 -12.26
C ARG A 95 1.91 2.48 -12.50
#